data_AF-A0A7Y3G7U9-F1
#
_entry.id   AF-A0A7Y3G7U9-F1
#
_cell.length_a   1.000
_cell.length_b   1.000
_cell.length_c   1.000
_cell.angle_alpha   90.00
_cell.angle_beta   90.00
_cell.angle_gamma   90.00
#
_symmetry.space_group_name_H-M   'P 1'
#
loop_
_entity.id
_entity.type
_entity.pdbx_description
1 polymer ?
#
loop_
_entity_poly.entity_id
_entity_poly.type
_entity_poly.pdbx_seq_one_letter_code
_entity_poly.pdbx_strand_id
1 'polypeptide(L)'
;MIDLSTLDLALIFSFFAITLFIGIYVSKRSGKNSSEYFLSGRNMPWWLLGVSMVATTFSTDTPNLVTDIVRKDGVSGNWVWWAFLITGLLTVFVYAKLWRKSKVNTDIEFYELRYGGPPAHFLRWFRAVYLGVIFNVFAMAGVTLAAIKIGSIMLG
;
A
#
# COMPACT_ATOMS: atom_id res chain seq x y z
N MET A 1 24.10 -0.43 -23.39
CA MET A 1 24.17 -0.98 -22.02
C MET A 1 24.30 0.21 -21.09
N ILE A 2 23.44 0.30 -20.07
CA ILE A 2 23.60 1.34 -19.05
C ILE A 2 24.77 0.91 -18.16
N ASP A 3 25.87 1.65 -18.20
CA ASP A 3 26.96 1.48 -17.26
C ASP A 3 26.59 2.17 -15.95
N LEU A 4 26.31 1.37 -14.92
CA LEU A 4 26.06 1.88 -13.58
C LEU A 4 27.36 2.42 -13.00
N SER A 5 27.35 3.70 -12.63
CA SER A 5 28.47 4.32 -11.93
C SER A 5 28.61 3.70 -10.53
N THR A 6 29.82 3.78 -9.97
CA THR A 6 30.04 3.47 -8.55
C THR A 6 29.10 4.27 -7.64
N LEU A 7 28.72 5.48 -8.04
CA LEU A 7 27.75 6.31 -7.32
C LEU A 7 26.35 5.66 -7.30
N ASP A 8 25.89 5.13 -8.43
CA ASP A 8 24.55 4.51 -8.54
C ASP A 8 24.46 3.26 -7.67
N LEU A 9 25.51 2.41 -7.71
CA LEU A 9 25.61 1.23 -6.86
C LEU A 9 25.63 1.62 -5.38
N ALA A 10 26.39 2.64 -4.99
CA ALA A 10 26.43 3.12 -3.62
C ALA A 10 25.05 3.58 -3.14
N LEU A 11 24.29 4.32 -3.98
CA LEU A 11 22.94 4.76 -3.67
C LEU A 11 21.98 3.57 -3.49
N ILE A 12 21.99 2.59 -4.41
CA ILE A 12 21.15 1.39 -4.32
C ILE A 12 21.43 0.61 -3.03
N PHE A 13 22.71 0.31 -2.75
CA PHE A 13 23.07 -0.44 -1.53
C PHE A 13 22.73 0.34 -0.26
N SER A 14 22.98 1.65 -0.22
CA SER A 14 22.64 2.48 0.94
C SER A 14 21.13 2.52 1.20
N PHE A 15 20.31 2.60 0.15
CA PHE A 15 18.86 2.57 0.26
C PHE A 15 18.36 1.27 0.90
N PHE A 16 18.83 0.11 0.43
CA PHE A 16 18.47 -1.17 1.01
C PHE A 16 18.97 -1.34 2.44
N ALA A 17 20.20 -0.90 2.71
CA ALA A 17 20.79 -0.97 4.06
C ALA A 17 19.99 -0.12 5.06
N ILE A 18 19.64 1.12 4.71
CA ILE A 18 18.83 2.02 5.55
C ILE A 18 17.45 1.42 5.79
N THR A 19 16.79 0.93 4.73
CA THR A 19 15.45 0.33 4.82
C THR A 19 15.46 -0.89 5.73
N LEU A 20 16.44 -1.79 5.56
CA LEU A 20 16.60 -2.98 6.40
C LEU A 20 16.91 -2.61 7.85
N PHE A 21 17.79 -1.64 8.07
CA PHE A 21 18.14 -1.14 9.40
C PHE A 21 16.91 -0.60 10.14
N ILE A 22 16.09 0.23 9.49
CA ILE A 22 14.84 0.75 10.07
C ILE A 22 13.90 -0.42 10.40
N GLY A 23 13.74 -1.39 9.49
CA GLY A 23 12.92 -2.58 9.73
C GLY A 23 13.35 -3.38 10.96
N ILE A 24 14.66 -3.65 11.09
CA ILE A 24 15.22 -4.37 12.24
C ILE A 24 15.04 -3.54 13.53
N TYR A 25 15.33 -2.24 13.48
CA TYR A 25 15.20 -1.35 14.62
C TYR A 25 13.76 -1.29 15.17
N VAL A 26 12.78 -1.15 14.27
CA VAL A 26 11.35 -1.07 14.64
C VAL A 26 10.76 -2.44 14.98
N SER A 27 11.28 -3.54 14.44
CA SER A 27 10.77 -4.90 14.72
C SER A 27 10.73 -5.25 16.21
N LYS A 28 11.71 -4.76 16.99
CA LYS A 28 11.77 -4.93 18.45
C LYS A 28 10.54 -4.33 19.17
N ARG A 29 9.94 -3.28 18.61
CA ARG A 29 8.72 -2.66 19.14
C ARG A 29 7.47 -3.36 18.63
N SER A 30 7.42 -3.67 17.34
CA SER A 30 6.27 -4.32 16.70
C SER A 30 6.01 -5.73 17.24
N GLY A 31 7.03 -6.43 17.73
CA GLY A 31 6.89 -7.77 18.32
C GLY A 31 6.18 -7.83 19.69
N LYS A 32 5.87 -6.70 20.31
CA LYS A 32 5.29 -6.67 21.67
C LYS A 32 3.87 -7.22 21.74
N ASN A 33 3.02 -6.90 20.76
CA ASN A 33 1.66 -7.43 20.62
C ASN A 33 1.07 -7.09 19.23
N SER A 34 -0.05 -7.70 18.88
CA SER A 34 -0.73 -7.48 17.59
C SER A 34 -1.18 -6.03 17.37
N SER A 35 -1.55 -5.30 18.42
CA SER A 35 -1.93 -3.87 18.32
C SER A 35 -0.73 -2.98 18.00
N GLU A 36 0.44 -3.23 18.58
CA GLU A 36 1.69 -2.54 18.21
C GLU A 36 2.10 -2.91 16.77
N TYR A 37 1.91 -4.17 16.36
CA TYR A 37 2.24 -4.62 15.01
C TYR A 37 1.36 -3.97 13.93
N PHE A 38 0.03 -3.97 14.10
CA PHE A 38 -0.90 -3.48 13.07
C PHE A 38 -1.25 -2.00 13.21
N LEU A 39 -1.28 -1.46 14.43
CA LEU A 39 -1.78 -0.11 14.70
C LEU A 39 -0.71 0.82 15.27
N SER A 40 0.50 0.32 15.57
CA SER A 40 1.56 1.08 16.24
C SER A 40 1.07 1.80 17.51
N GLY A 41 0.24 1.10 18.30
CA GLY A 41 -0.36 1.65 19.52
C GLY A 41 -1.29 2.85 19.28
N ARG A 42 -1.70 3.10 18.02
CA ARG A 42 -2.52 4.25 17.58
C ARG A 42 -1.89 5.61 17.91
N ASN A 43 -0.56 5.67 18.03
CA ASN A 43 0.20 6.86 18.44
C ASN A 43 1.15 7.38 17.34
N MET A 44 0.88 7.06 16.07
CA MET A 44 1.67 7.57 14.96
C MET A 44 1.30 9.03 14.65
N PRO A 45 2.28 9.90 14.35
CA PRO A 45 2.01 11.27 13.96
C PRO A 45 1.30 11.31 12.60
N TRP A 46 0.39 12.28 12.42
CA TRP A 46 -0.47 12.37 11.24
C TRP A 46 0.31 12.47 9.92
N TRP A 47 1.47 13.13 9.92
CA TRP A 47 2.28 13.30 8.71
C TRP A 47 2.87 11.96 8.24
N LEU A 48 3.29 11.11 9.18
CA LEU A 48 3.83 9.79 8.86
C LEU A 48 2.74 8.88 8.31
N LEU A 49 1.53 8.95 8.91
CA LEU A 49 0.35 8.25 8.39
C LEU A 49 0.00 8.74 6.97
N GLY A 50 -0.01 10.05 6.74
CA GLY A 50 -0.29 10.63 5.42
C GLY A 50 0.71 10.20 4.36
N VAL A 51 2.01 10.27 4.66
CA VAL A 51 3.06 9.81 3.75
C VAL A 51 2.93 8.31 3.48
N SER A 52 2.64 7.50 4.50
CA SER A 52 2.43 6.06 4.33
C SER A 52 1.25 5.77 3.40
N MET A 53 0.11 6.46 3.56
CA MET A 53 -1.06 6.25 2.71
C MET A 53 -0.76 6.56 1.23
N VAL A 54 -0.04 7.66 0.97
CA VAL A 54 0.40 8.02 -0.38
C VAL A 54 1.38 6.96 -0.91
N ALA A 55 2.40 6.60 -0.13
CA ALA A 55 3.39 5.59 -0.51
C ALA A 55 2.75 4.23 -0.81
N THR A 56 1.71 3.81 -0.08
CA THR A 56 0.97 2.56 -0.36
C THR A 56 0.17 2.62 -1.66
N THR A 57 -0.21 3.80 -2.12
CA THR A 57 -0.97 3.96 -3.38
C THR A 57 -0.06 3.92 -4.61
N PHE A 58 1.20 4.32 -4.47
CA PHE A 58 2.16 4.36 -5.57
C PHE A 58 3.03 3.10 -5.58
N SER A 59 2.87 2.29 -6.61
CA SER A 59 3.69 1.09 -6.86
C SER A 59 4.53 1.25 -8.14
N THR A 60 5.35 0.25 -8.49
CA THR A 60 6.22 0.29 -9.68
C THR A 60 5.45 0.37 -11.01
N ASP A 61 4.18 0.01 -11.01
CA ASP A 61 3.28 0.10 -12.17
C ASP A 61 2.74 1.52 -12.42
N THR A 62 2.67 2.35 -11.37
CA THR A 62 1.98 3.64 -11.42
C THR A 62 2.69 4.66 -12.31
N PRO A 63 4.04 4.77 -12.32
CA PRO A 63 4.73 5.60 -13.31
C PRO A 63 4.46 5.18 -14.76
N ASN A 64 4.33 3.88 -15.04
CA ASN A 64 3.97 3.40 -16.38
C ASN A 64 2.55 3.85 -16.77
N LEU A 65 1.60 3.77 -15.84
CA LEU A 65 0.25 4.27 -16.07
C LEU A 65 0.24 5.79 -16.33
N VAL A 66 0.92 6.57 -15.49
CA VAL A 66 0.95 8.04 -15.62
C VAL A 66 1.62 8.46 -16.92
N THR A 67 2.73 7.82 -17.29
CA THR A 67 3.41 8.10 -18.56
C THR A 67 2.57 7.73 -19.78
N ASP A 68 1.82 6.62 -19.74
CA ASP A 68 0.88 6.24 -20.81
C ASP A 68 -0.26 7.24 -20.95
N ILE A 69 -0.86 7.69 -19.84
CA ILE A 69 -1.90 8.74 -19.83
C ILE A 69 -1.36 10.02 -20.45
N VAL A 70 -0.19 10.49 -20.01
CA VAL A 70 0.40 11.73 -20.54
C VAL A 70 0.75 11.59 -22.02
N ARG A 71 1.20 10.42 -22.45
CA ARG A 71 1.54 10.14 -23.85
C ARG A 71 0.32 10.17 -24.77
N LYS A 72 -0.85 9.73 -24.29
CA LYS A 72 -2.09 9.65 -25.08
C LYS A 72 -2.93 10.92 -25.00
N ASP A 73 -3.14 11.44 -23.79
CA ASP A 73 -4.13 12.48 -23.48
C ASP A 73 -3.48 13.81 -23.06
N GLY A 74 -2.15 13.88 -23.09
CA GLY A 74 -1.38 15.02 -22.60
C GLY A 74 -1.39 15.14 -21.07
N VAL A 75 -0.75 16.20 -20.55
CA VAL A 75 -0.64 16.44 -19.10
C VAL A 75 -2.02 16.56 -18.44
N SER A 76 -3.03 17.06 -19.17
CA SER A 76 -4.42 17.16 -18.74
C SER A 76 -5.06 15.82 -18.37
N GLY A 77 -4.62 14.70 -18.95
CA GLY A 77 -5.15 13.37 -18.62
C GLY A 77 -5.00 12.99 -17.15
N ASN A 78 -4.01 13.56 -16.44
CA ASN A 78 -3.83 13.34 -15.00
C ASN A 78 -4.97 13.91 -14.14
N TRP A 79 -5.90 14.67 -14.71
CA TRP A 79 -7.08 15.12 -13.96
C TRP A 79 -7.98 13.96 -13.55
N VAL A 80 -7.81 12.76 -14.13
CA VAL A 80 -8.52 11.54 -13.71
C VAL A 80 -8.32 11.21 -12.22
N TRP A 81 -7.18 11.57 -11.61
CA TRP A 81 -6.92 11.35 -10.18
C TRP A 81 -7.89 12.12 -9.27
N TRP A 82 -8.51 13.19 -9.77
CA TRP A 82 -9.55 13.93 -9.04
C TRP A 82 -10.81 13.09 -8.80
N ALA A 83 -11.00 11.97 -9.50
CA ALA A 83 -12.06 11.02 -9.18
C ALA A 83 -11.95 10.48 -7.75
N PHE A 84 -10.73 10.38 -7.20
CA PHE A 84 -10.48 9.96 -5.82
C PHE A 84 -10.78 11.07 -4.78
N LEU A 85 -11.00 12.31 -5.22
CA LEU A 85 -11.27 13.42 -4.30
C LEU A 85 -12.57 13.17 -3.53
N ILE A 86 -13.65 12.81 -4.23
CA ILE A 86 -14.96 12.59 -3.60
C ILE A 86 -14.89 11.43 -2.60
N THR A 87 -14.25 10.32 -2.98
CA THR A 87 -14.11 9.15 -2.10
C THR A 87 -13.21 9.45 -0.90
N GLY A 88 -12.15 10.24 -1.09
CA GLY A 88 -11.29 10.76 -0.04
C GLY A 88 -12.04 11.66 0.95
N LEU A 89 -12.83 12.63 0.45
CA LEU A 89 -13.64 13.51 1.29
C LEU A 89 -14.65 12.71 2.13
N LEU A 90 -15.38 11.76 1.52
CA LEU A 90 -16.32 10.91 2.25
C LEU A 90 -15.60 10.08 3.32
N THR A 91 -14.43 9.55 3.00
CA THR A 91 -13.61 8.79 3.96
C THR A 91 -13.24 9.63 5.17
N VAL A 92 -12.77 10.87 4.96
CA VAL A 92 -12.33 11.76 6.04
C VAL A 92 -13.49 12.29 6.87
N PHE A 93 -14.54 12.83 6.23
CA PHE A 93 -15.60 13.55 6.93
C PHE A 93 -16.69 12.64 7.50
N VAL A 94 -16.93 11.49 6.88
CA VAL A 94 -18.01 10.57 7.28
C VAL A 94 -17.43 9.32 7.93
N TYR A 95 -16.60 8.58 7.19
CA TYR A 95 -16.22 7.23 7.61
C TYR A 95 -15.13 7.19 8.67
N ALA A 96 -14.20 8.15 8.73
CA ALA A 96 -13.09 8.13 9.69
C ALA A 96 -13.59 8.08 11.15
N LYS A 97 -14.62 8.87 11.48
CA LYS A 97 -15.24 8.86 12.82
C LYS A 97 -15.94 7.54 13.11
N LEU A 98 -16.65 6.97 12.13
CA LEU A 98 -17.36 5.70 12.27
C LEU A 98 -16.36 4.53 12.44
N TRP A 99 -15.28 4.55 11.67
CA TRP A 99 -14.20 3.58 11.75
C TRP A 99 -13.48 3.63 13.11
N ARG A 100 -13.20 4.83 13.61
CA ARG A 100 -12.58 4.98 14.94
C ARG A 100 -13.48 4.44 16.05
N LYS A 101 -14.81 4.54 15.90
CA LYS A 101 -15.80 4.02 16.86
C LYS A 101 -15.94 2.50 16.83
N SER A 102 -15.77 1.85 15.67
CA SER A 102 -15.94 0.39 15.56
C SER A 102 -14.85 -0.39 16.28
N LYS A 103 -13.68 0.22 16.52
CA LYS A 103 -12.51 -0.38 17.19
C LYS A 103 -11.98 -1.68 16.55
N VAL A 104 -12.44 -2.01 15.34
CA VAL A 104 -11.95 -3.15 14.55
C VAL A 104 -10.48 -2.94 14.19
N ASN A 105 -9.73 -4.05 14.11
CA ASN A 105 -8.32 -4.04 13.74
C ASN A 105 -8.13 -4.26 12.24
N THR A 106 -9.04 -5.00 11.60
CA THR A 106 -9.05 -5.21 10.15
C THR A 106 -10.37 -4.79 9.54
N ASP A 107 -10.35 -4.52 8.24
CA ASP A 107 -11.55 -4.25 7.47
C ASP A 107 -12.47 -5.47 7.37
N ILE A 108 -11.90 -6.68 7.31
CA ILE A 108 -12.69 -7.91 7.23
C ILE A 108 -13.41 -8.22 8.56
N GLU A 109 -12.86 -7.79 9.71
CA GLU A 109 -13.52 -7.91 11.01
C GLU A 109 -14.84 -7.11 11.06
N PHE A 110 -14.96 -6.04 10.26
CA PHE A 110 -16.19 -5.26 10.17
C PHE A 110 -17.39 -6.08 9.68
N TYR A 111 -17.20 -7.13 8.88
CA TYR A 111 -18.30 -7.98 8.40
C TYR A 111 -18.99 -8.72 9.55
N GLU A 112 -18.22 -9.22 10.52
CA GLU A 112 -18.78 -9.86 11.70
C GLU A 112 -19.50 -8.87 12.60
N LEU A 113 -18.95 -7.66 12.76
CA LEU A 113 -19.61 -6.58 13.49
C LEU A 113 -20.93 -6.17 12.84
N ARG A 114 -20.98 -6.12 11.50
CA ARG A 114 -22.14 -5.61 10.75
C ARG A 114 -23.25 -6.63 10.58
N TYR A 115 -22.92 -7.89 10.32
CA TYR A 115 -23.89 -8.92 9.92
C TYR A 115 -24.11 -10.00 10.98
N GLY A 116 -23.09 -10.31 11.79
CA GLY A 116 -23.18 -11.31 12.85
C GLY A 116 -23.46 -12.75 12.37
N GLY A 117 -23.23 -13.71 13.27
CA GLY A 117 -23.63 -15.10 13.08
C GLY A 117 -22.76 -15.93 12.11
N PRO A 118 -23.13 -17.21 11.90
CA PRO A 118 -22.33 -18.16 11.13
C PRO A 118 -22.06 -17.75 9.67
N PRO A 119 -23.01 -17.15 8.93
CA PRO A 119 -22.74 -16.69 7.57
C PRO A 119 -21.71 -15.56 7.51
N ALA A 120 -21.68 -14.66 8.50
CA ALA A 120 -20.70 -13.57 8.55
C ALA A 120 -19.29 -14.10 8.84
N HIS A 121 -19.16 -15.09 9.73
CA HIS A 121 -17.89 -15.79 9.98
C HIS A 121 -17.35 -16.48 8.71
N PHE A 122 -18.21 -17.18 7.98
CA PHE A 122 -17.84 -17.79 6.70
C PHE A 122 -17.38 -16.73 5.69
N LEU A 123 -18.13 -15.64 5.54
CA LEU A 123 -17.77 -14.54 4.64
C LEU A 123 -16.43 -13.91 5.01
N ARG A 124 -16.16 -13.69 6.30
CA ARG A 124 -14.88 -13.17 6.79
C ARG A 124 -13.74 -14.11 6.40
N TRP A 125 -13.86 -15.40 6.69
CA TRP A 125 -12.81 -16.38 6.39
C TRP A 125 -12.57 -16.48 4.88
N PHE A 126 -13.64 -16.58 4.09
CA PHE A 126 -13.56 -16.63 2.63
C PHE A 126 -12.85 -15.39 2.07
N ARG A 127 -13.25 -14.18 2.48
CA ARG A 127 -12.62 -12.94 2.01
C ARG A 127 -11.18 -12.81 2.50
N ALA A 128 -10.85 -13.26 3.70
CA ALA A 128 -9.48 -13.24 4.20
C ALA A 128 -8.55 -14.09 3.33
N VAL A 129 -9.00 -15.27 2.88
CA VAL A 129 -8.22 -16.12 1.97
C VAL A 129 -8.22 -15.54 0.55
N TYR A 130 -9.38 -15.15 0.03
CA TYR A 130 -9.51 -14.64 -1.33
C TYR A 130 -8.73 -13.34 -1.54
N LEU A 131 -8.91 -12.33 -0.68
CA LEU A 131 -8.20 -11.06 -0.78
C LEU A 131 -6.75 -11.19 -0.30
N GLY A 132 -6.54 -11.87 0.83
CA GLY A 132 -5.23 -11.96 1.47
C GLY A 132 -4.23 -12.81 0.70
N VAL A 133 -4.68 -13.86 0.00
CA VAL A 133 -3.82 -14.77 -0.75
C VAL A 133 -4.00 -14.58 -2.25
N ILE A 134 -5.19 -14.89 -2.77
CA ILE A 134 -5.40 -15.00 -4.22
C ILE A 134 -5.20 -13.64 -4.90
N PHE A 135 -5.93 -12.62 -4.45
CA PHE A 135 -5.86 -11.28 -5.03
C PHE A 135 -4.45 -10.67 -4.87
N ASN A 136 -3.85 -10.78 -3.69
CA ASN A 136 -2.49 -10.29 -3.45
C ASN A 136 -1.45 -10.96 -4.35
N VAL A 137 -1.55 -12.27 -4.60
CA VAL A 137 -0.64 -12.98 -5.52
C VAL A 137 -0.78 -12.43 -6.94
N PHE A 138 -2.00 -12.21 -7.44
CA PHE A 138 -2.21 -11.61 -8.75
C PHE A 138 -1.70 -10.17 -8.84
N ALA A 139 -1.96 -9.36 -7.81
CA ALA A 139 -1.45 -7.99 -7.75
C ALA A 139 0.09 -7.97 -7.76
N MET A 140 0.73 -8.80 -6.92
CA MET A 140 2.19 -8.94 -6.87
C MET A 140 2.77 -9.42 -8.20
N ALA A 141 2.10 -10.33 -8.91
CA ALA A 141 2.51 -10.75 -10.24
C ALA A 141 2.51 -9.59 -11.23
N GLY A 142 1.49 -8.73 -11.21
CA GLY A 142 1.42 -7.52 -12.05
C GLY A 142 2.54 -6.51 -11.74
N VAL A 143 2.74 -6.21 -10.45
CA VAL A 143 3.80 -5.29 -9.98
C VAL A 143 5.19 -5.80 -10.34
N THR A 144 5.43 -7.11 -10.19
CA THR A 144 6.71 -7.75 -10.54
C THR A 144 6.93 -7.74 -12.05
N LEU A 145 5.89 -7.98 -12.86
CA LEU A 145 5.98 -7.89 -14.31
C LEU A 145 6.32 -6.46 -14.77
N ALA A 146 5.72 -5.44 -14.17
CA ALA A 146 6.06 -4.05 -14.43
C ALA A 146 7.54 -3.76 -14.10
N ALA A 147 8.01 -4.24 -12.96
CA ALA A 147 9.41 -4.10 -12.54
C ALA A 147 10.38 -4.80 -13.51
N ILE A 148 10.07 -6.02 -13.96
CA ILE A 148 10.88 -6.76 -14.94
C ILE A 148 10.97 -5.99 -16.27
N LYS A 149 9.84 -5.47 -16.78
CA LYS A 149 9.82 -4.71 -18.03
C LYS A 149 10.67 -3.43 -17.94
N ILE A 150 10.57 -2.71 -16.83
CA ILE A 150 11.41 -1.54 -16.58
C ILE A 150 12.88 -1.97 -16.51
N GLY A 151 13.17 -3.02 -15.74
CA GLY A 151 14.51 -3.58 -15.58
C GLY A 151 15.15 -4.00 -16.90
N SER A 152 14.42 -4.69 -17.78
CA SER A 152 14.92 -5.11 -19.10
C SER A 152 15.20 -3.93 -20.02
N ILE A 153 14.40 -2.86 -19.94
CA ILE A 153 14.65 -1.65 -20.75
C ILE A 153 15.88 -0.91 -20.22
N MET A 154 16.07 -0.86 -18.89
CA MET A 154 17.18 -0.16 -18.26
C MET A 154 18.50 -0.94 -18.36
N LEU A 155 18.50 -2.24 -18.08
CA LEU A 155 19.73 -3.03 -17.96
C LEU A 155 20.14 -3.72 -19.27
N GLY A 156 19.23 -3.80 -20.26
CA GLY A 156 19.43 -4.54 -21.51
C GLY A 156 19.09 -6.01 -21.35
#